data_AF-A0A497RML7-F1
#
_entry.id   AF-A0A497RML7-F1
#
_cell.length_a   1.000
_cell.length_b   1.000
_cell.length_c   1.000
_cell.angle_alpha   90.00
_cell.angle_beta   90.00
_cell.angle_gamma   90.00
#
_symmetry.space_group_name_H-M   'P 1'
#
loop_
_entity.id
_entity.type
_entity.pdbx_description
1 polymer ?
#
loop_
_entity_poly.entity_id
_entity_poly.type
_entity_poly.pdbx_seq_one_letter_code
_entity_poly.pdbx_strand_id
1 'polypeptide(L)'
;MSISSDGVIFFGFSLGNEEDREEALPWEILGDDWDWDDYLAQKMGIVRENYAEFGLYYDARNKAIAELGCEVYIHGGDYCVAHDIALVSTYKSASRGCPVTLSQDHFNVTEEDIAKLKKFCEFLGAEWQEPSWILTSWMG
;
A
#
# COMPACT_ATOMS: atom_id res chain seq x y z
N MET A 1 -11.81 -21.65 9.97
CA MET A 1 -10.63 -20.78 9.80
C MET A 1 -9.93 -21.18 8.52
N SER A 2 -10.12 -20.39 7.47
CA SER A 2 -9.43 -20.56 6.20
C SER A 2 -7.99 -20.11 6.39
N ILE A 3 -7.01 -21.00 6.22
CA ILE A 3 -5.61 -20.60 6.13
C ILE A 3 -5.48 -19.93 4.76
N SER A 4 -5.35 -18.60 4.73
CA SER A 4 -4.97 -17.92 3.50
C SER A 4 -3.65 -18.54 3.02
N SER A 5 -3.67 -19.09 1.81
CA SER A 5 -2.52 -19.78 1.21
C SER A 5 -1.80 -18.91 0.20
N ASP A 6 -2.15 -17.62 0.17
CA ASP A 6 -1.66 -16.68 -0.80
C ASP A 6 -0.52 -15.88 -0.17
N GLY A 7 0.64 -15.92 -0.81
CA GLY A 7 1.86 -15.25 -0.38
C GLY A 7 2.10 -14.01 -1.22
N VAL A 8 2.52 -12.93 -0.57
CA VAL A 8 2.80 -11.65 -1.21
C VAL A 8 4.17 -11.17 -0.78
N ILE A 9 4.94 -10.67 -1.75
CA ILE A 9 6.24 -10.06 -1.50
C ILE A 9 6.32 -8.71 -2.20
N PHE A 10 6.90 -7.74 -1.51
CA PHE A 10 7.18 -6.40 -2.02
C PHE A 10 8.35 -5.77 -1.25
N PHE A 11 8.89 -4.69 -1.81
CA PHE A 11 9.89 -3.86 -1.16
C PHE A 11 9.21 -2.61 -0.58
N GLY A 12 9.48 -2.32 0.68
CA GLY A 12 8.70 -1.33 1.42
C GLY A 12 9.08 -1.28 2.89
N PHE A 13 8.21 -0.71 3.72
CA PHE A 13 8.37 -0.78 5.17
C PHE A 13 7.01 -0.77 5.86
N SER A 14 6.99 -1.31 7.07
CA SER A 14 5.77 -1.41 7.86
C SER A 14 5.45 -0.09 8.55
N LEU A 15 4.18 0.29 8.50
CA LEU A 15 3.62 1.36 9.32
C LEU A 15 3.21 0.86 10.71
N GLY A 16 3.43 -0.43 11.01
CA GLY A 16 3.10 -1.06 12.29
C GLY A 16 1.75 -1.79 12.27
N ASN A 17 1.41 -2.37 13.42
CA ASN A 17 0.12 -3.02 13.65
C ASN A 17 -0.82 -2.11 14.46
N GLU A 18 -2.05 -2.57 14.60
CA GLU A 18 -3.12 -1.89 15.29
C GLU A 18 -2.94 -1.75 16.82
N GLU A 19 -2.02 -2.52 17.41
CA GLU A 19 -1.78 -2.60 18.85
C GLU A 19 -0.59 -1.74 19.33
N ASP A 20 0.39 -1.45 18.45
CA ASP A 20 1.56 -0.60 18.74
C ASP A 20 1.26 0.92 18.63
N ARG A 21 -0.03 1.29 18.58
CA ARG A 21 -0.60 2.61 18.20
C ARG A 21 -0.63 3.66 19.31
N GLU A 22 0.51 4.01 19.92
CA GLU A 22 0.48 5.10 20.92
C GLU A 22 0.58 6.52 20.35
N GLU A 23 1.19 6.79 19.18
CA GLU A 23 1.18 8.16 18.63
C GLU A 23 1.68 8.18 17.16
N ALA A 24 0.97 8.93 16.31
CA ALA A 24 1.35 9.42 14.97
C ALA A 24 1.11 8.56 13.71
N LEU A 25 0.64 9.26 12.67
CA LEU A 25 0.35 8.89 11.25
C LEU A 25 -1.14 8.58 10.98
N PRO A 26 -1.67 8.69 9.74
CA PRO A 26 -2.93 9.40 9.39
C PRO A 26 -4.25 8.70 9.77
N TRP A 27 -4.23 7.86 10.81
CA TRP A 27 -5.31 6.99 11.25
C TRP A 27 -6.48 7.74 11.88
N GLU A 28 -6.23 8.89 12.53
CA GLU A 28 -7.31 9.78 13.00
C GLU A 28 -8.14 10.38 11.84
N ILE A 29 -7.62 10.37 10.61
CA ILE A 29 -8.27 10.99 9.44
C ILE A 29 -9.21 10.01 8.73
N LEU A 30 -9.02 8.70 8.88
CA LEU A 30 -9.57 7.71 7.95
C LEU A 30 -10.97 7.14 8.34
N GLY A 31 -11.42 7.18 9.59
CA GLY A 31 -12.78 6.76 9.99
C GLY A 31 -13.00 5.23 10.12
N ASP A 32 -14.20 4.70 9.85
CA ASP A 32 -14.53 3.25 9.90
C ASP A 32 -14.77 2.61 8.50
N ASP A 33 -14.85 3.42 7.44
CA ASP A 33 -15.19 2.98 6.06
C ASP A 33 -13.96 3.16 5.10
N TRP A 34 -12.86 2.44 5.36
CA TRP A 34 -11.55 2.75 4.74
C TRP A 34 -11.39 2.29 3.29
N ASP A 35 -11.19 3.27 2.38
CA ASP A 35 -10.55 3.09 1.08
C ASP A 35 -9.31 3.99 1.01
N TRP A 36 -8.11 3.40 1.06
CA TRP A 36 -6.85 4.13 0.92
C TRP A 36 -6.78 4.91 -0.38
N ASP A 37 -7.38 4.40 -1.46
CA ASP A 37 -7.39 5.09 -2.74
C ASP A 37 -8.13 6.42 -2.62
N ASP A 38 -9.27 6.44 -1.92
CA ASP A 38 -10.05 7.65 -1.73
C ASP A 38 -9.30 8.67 -0.85
N TYR A 39 -8.60 8.21 0.19
CA TYR A 39 -7.75 9.08 1.00
C TYR A 39 -6.60 9.72 0.21
N LEU A 40 -5.86 8.90 -0.55
CA LEU A 40 -4.76 9.36 -1.40
C LEU A 40 -5.29 10.39 -2.42
N ALA A 41 -6.42 10.08 -3.06
CA ALA A 41 -7.07 10.96 -4.02
C ALA A 41 -7.47 12.31 -3.40
N GLN A 42 -8.07 12.30 -2.21
CA GLN A 42 -8.41 13.53 -1.49
C GLN A 42 -7.18 14.36 -1.17
N LYS A 43 -6.07 13.76 -0.71
CA LYS A 43 -4.80 14.48 -0.50
C LYS A 43 -4.23 15.09 -1.79
N MET A 44 -4.53 14.49 -2.95
CA MET A 44 -4.17 15.03 -4.27
C MET A 44 -5.20 16.04 -4.81
N GLY A 45 -6.26 16.35 -4.07
CA GLY A 45 -7.33 17.26 -4.49
C GLY A 45 -8.37 16.64 -5.44
N ILE A 46 -8.33 15.32 -5.62
CA ILE A 46 -9.28 14.56 -6.44
C ILE A 46 -10.43 14.13 -5.52
N VAL A 47 -11.43 15.01 -5.46
CA VAL A 47 -12.59 14.87 -4.58
C VAL A 47 -13.80 14.49 -5.42
N ARG A 48 -14.55 13.46 -4.99
CA ARG A 48 -15.68 12.88 -5.74
C ARG A 48 -16.71 13.94 -6.14
N GLU A 49 -17.02 14.86 -5.24
CA GLU A 49 -18.01 15.94 -5.41
C GLU A 49 -17.70 16.86 -6.59
N ASN A 50 -16.45 16.89 -7.07
CA ASN A 50 -16.04 17.69 -8.21
C ASN A 50 -16.36 17.03 -9.57
N TYR A 51 -16.88 15.79 -9.56
CA TYR A 51 -17.16 15.02 -10.77
C TYR A 51 -18.67 14.78 -10.90
N ALA A 52 -19.22 15.10 -12.08
CA ALA A 52 -20.63 14.90 -12.39
C ALA A 52 -20.98 13.41 -12.59
N GLU A 53 -20.02 12.61 -13.05
CA GLU A 53 -20.17 11.18 -13.28
C GLU A 53 -19.20 10.39 -12.43
N PHE A 54 -19.70 9.31 -11.83
CA PHE A 54 -18.91 8.46 -10.94
C PHE A 54 -17.72 7.81 -11.67
N GLY A 55 -17.89 7.37 -12.93
CA GLY A 55 -16.81 6.77 -13.71
C GLY A 55 -15.61 7.70 -13.92
N LEU A 56 -15.86 8.98 -14.20
CA LEU A 56 -14.79 9.98 -14.40
C LEU A 56 -13.97 10.23 -13.13
N TYR A 57 -14.62 10.14 -11.96
CA TYR A 57 -13.91 10.20 -10.68
C TYR A 57 -12.95 9.01 -10.52
N TYR A 58 -13.42 7.77 -10.74
CA TYR A 58 -12.56 6.59 -10.61
C TYR A 58 -11.41 6.60 -11.63
N ASP A 59 -11.66 7.04 -12.86
CA ASP A 59 -10.59 7.15 -13.87
C ASP A 59 -9.52 8.16 -13.43
N ALA A 60 -9.92 9.32 -12.91
CA ALA A 60 -9.00 10.33 -12.40
C ALA A 60 -8.25 9.84 -11.14
N ARG A 61 -8.97 9.22 -10.20
CA ARG A 61 -8.44 8.63 -8.97
C ARG A 61 -7.38 7.59 -9.28
N ASN A 62 -7.74 6.56 -10.05
CA ASN A 62 -6.87 5.43 -10.35
C ASN A 62 -5.64 5.88 -11.14
N LYS A 63 -5.80 6.83 -12.06
CA LYS A 63 -4.66 7.40 -12.79
C LYS A 63 -3.70 8.12 -11.85
N ALA A 64 -4.20 8.97 -10.96
CA ALA A 64 -3.37 9.74 -10.05
C ALA A 64 -2.64 8.84 -9.04
N ILE A 65 -3.32 7.82 -8.50
CA ILE A 65 -2.70 6.87 -7.58
C ILE A 65 -1.63 6.03 -8.29
N ALA A 66 -1.90 5.57 -9.51
CA ALA A 66 -0.91 4.84 -10.30
C ALA A 66 0.37 5.65 -10.55
N GLU A 67 0.27 6.98 -10.64
CA GLU A 67 1.43 7.88 -10.80
C GLU A 67 2.29 7.99 -9.53
N LEU A 68 1.77 7.66 -8.34
CA LEU A 68 2.54 7.68 -7.09
C LEU A 68 3.62 6.58 -7.06
N GLY A 69 3.38 5.48 -7.78
CA GLY A 69 4.30 4.33 -7.84
C GLY A 69 4.46 3.55 -6.53
N CYS A 70 3.75 3.96 -5.48
CA CYS A 70 3.69 3.33 -4.17
C CYS A 70 2.22 3.17 -3.76
N GLU A 71 1.94 2.16 -2.94
CA GLU A 71 0.61 1.89 -2.40
C GLU A 71 0.71 1.60 -0.90
N VAL A 72 -0.41 1.77 -0.18
CA VAL A 72 -0.53 1.25 1.18
C VAL A 72 -1.18 -0.12 1.11
N TYR A 73 -0.40 -1.13 1.44
CA TYR A 73 -0.79 -2.51 1.45
C TYR A 73 -1.32 -2.91 2.84
N ILE A 74 -2.46 -3.59 2.87
CA ILE A 74 -3.07 -4.10 4.10
C ILE A 74 -2.93 -5.62 4.10
N HIS A 75 -2.47 -6.19 5.22
CA HIS A 75 -2.38 -7.62 5.38
C HIS A 75 -2.56 -8.03 6.84
N GLY A 76 -2.82 -9.31 7.11
CA GLY A 76 -2.94 -9.82 8.48
C GLY A 76 -4.19 -10.65 8.72
N GLY A 77 -4.65 -10.70 9.97
CA GLY A 77 -5.90 -11.38 10.37
C GLY A 77 -6.91 -10.38 10.90
N ASP A 78 -8.16 -10.80 11.16
CA ASP A 78 -9.24 -9.91 11.67
C ASP A 78 -8.88 -9.21 13.00
N TYR A 79 -7.83 -9.69 13.66
CA TYR A 79 -7.36 -9.23 14.96
C TYR A 79 -5.95 -8.61 14.94
N CYS A 80 -5.26 -8.65 13.80
CA CYS A 80 -3.91 -8.10 13.65
C CYS A 80 -3.75 -7.58 12.21
N VAL A 81 -4.37 -6.44 11.93
CA VAL A 81 -4.20 -5.76 10.64
C VAL A 81 -2.87 -5.00 10.66
N ALA A 82 -2.00 -5.35 9.74
CA ALA A 82 -0.74 -4.66 9.46
C ALA A 82 -0.89 -3.82 8.19
N HIS A 83 -0.26 -2.66 8.21
CA HIS A 83 -0.21 -1.74 7.08
C HIS A 83 1.24 -1.55 6.68
N ASP A 84 1.53 -1.63 5.38
CA ASP A 84 2.85 -1.37 4.86
C ASP A 84 2.77 -0.42 3.68
N ILE A 85 3.81 0.39 3.51
CA ILE A 85 4.01 1.10 2.25
C ILE A 85 4.77 0.17 1.33
N ALA A 86 4.20 -0.12 0.17
CA ALA A 86 4.77 -1.01 -0.83
C ALA A 86 5.13 -0.23 -2.10
N LEU A 87 6.30 -0.53 -2.68
CA LEU A 87 6.65 -0.08 -4.01
C LEU A 87 5.98 -1.00 -5.05
N VAL A 88 5.04 -0.45 -5.82
CA VAL A 88 4.15 -1.22 -6.72
C VAL A 88 4.93 -2.06 -7.74
N SER A 89 6.07 -1.55 -8.24
CA SER A 89 6.91 -2.26 -9.21
C SER A 89 7.49 -3.58 -8.69
N THR A 90 7.60 -3.72 -7.36
CA THR A 90 8.18 -4.90 -6.70
C THR A 90 7.14 -5.90 -6.23
N TYR A 91 5.86 -5.55 -6.30
CA TYR A 91 4.78 -6.39 -5.83
C TYR A 91 4.68 -7.69 -6.64
N LYS A 92 4.62 -8.82 -5.91
CA LYS A 92 4.33 -10.15 -6.45
C LYS A 92 3.41 -10.90 -5.50
N SER A 93 2.37 -11.51 -6.06
CA SER A 93 1.50 -12.44 -5.34
C SER A 93 1.62 -13.84 -5.93
N ALA A 94 1.53 -14.84 -5.06
CA ALA A 94 1.44 -16.25 -5.41
C ALA A 94 0.25 -16.84 -4.67
N SER A 95 -0.50 -17.71 -5.34
CA SER A 95 -1.65 -18.38 -4.75
C SER A 95 -1.57 -19.88 -4.92
N ARG A 96 -2.41 -20.61 -4.18
CA ARG A 96 -2.46 -22.07 -4.30
C ARG A 96 -2.83 -22.49 -5.72
N GLY A 97 -1.92 -23.19 -6.39
CA GLY A 97 -2.08 -23.63 -7.78
C GLY A 97 -1.49 -22.68 -8.82
N CYS A 98 -1.08 -21.48 -8.40
CA CYS A 98 -0.42 -20.47 -9.23
C CYS A 98 0.87 -19.98 -8.55
N PRO A 99 1.90 -20.84 -8.40
CA PRO A 99 3.16 -20.44 -7.79
C PRO A 99 3.91 -19.44 -8.68
N VAL A 100 4.60 -18.49 -8.05
CA VAL A 100 5.49 -17.54 -8.71
C VAL A 100 6.93 -17.87 -8.35
N THR A 101 7.81 -17.95 -9.35
CA THR A 101 9.26 -18.09 -9.15
C THR A 101 9.92 -16.75 -9.38
N LEU A 102 10.71 -16.31 -8.40
CA LEU A 102 11.44 -15.04 -8.46
C LEU A 102 12.89 -15.30 -8.85
N SER A 103 13.39 -14.54 -9.81
CA SER A 103 14.83 -14.46 -10.15
C SER A 103 15.48 -13.31 -9.39
N GLN A 104 16.81 -13.24 -9.42
CA GLN A 104 17.57 -12.16 -8.79
C GLN A 104 17.18 -10.77 -9.32
N ASP A 105 16.78 -10.68 -10.60
CA ASP A 105 16.33 -9.41 -11.21
C ASP A 105 15.08 -8.84 -10.56
N HIS A 106 14.25 -9.69 -9.92
CA HIS A 106 13.07 -9.23 -9.18
C HIS A 106 13.43 -8.44 -7.93
N PHE A 107 14.65 -8.61 -7.42
CA PHE A 107 15.14 -7.97 -6.20
C PHE A 107 15.95 -6.70 -6.48
N ASN A 108 15.97 -6.23 -7.72
CA ASN A 108 16.71 -5.03 -8.10
C ASN A 108 15.89 -3.78 -7.75
N VAL A 109 16.32 -3.05 -6.72
CA VAL A 109 15.73 -1.77 -6.32
C VAL A 109 16.71 -0.66 -6.68
N THR A 110 16.22 0.35 -7.40
CA THR A 110 17.06 1.48 -7.85
C THR A 110 17.00 2.65 -6.88
N GLU A 111 17.92 3.61 -7.00
CA GLU A 111 17.84 4.86 -6.23
C GLU A 111 16.57 5.67 -6.53
N GLU A 112 16.05 5.56 -7.76
CA GLU A 112 14.79 6.20 -8.15
C GLU A 112 13.61 5.63 -7.37
N ASP A 113 13.61 4.31 -7.16
CA ASP A 113 12.60 3.61 -6.37
C ASP A 113 12.63 4.01 -4.89
N ILE A 114 13.83 4.13 -4.31
CA ILE A 114 13.98 4.67 -2.94
C ILE A 114 13.49 6.11 -2.86
N ALA A 115 13.75 6.94 -3.89
CA ALA A 115 13.27 8.31 -3.94
C ALA A 115 11.73 8.39 -4.04
N LYS A 116 11.08 7.45 -4.74
CA LYS A 116 9.61 7.32 -4.78
C LYS A 116 9.05 7.01 -3.40
N LEU A 117 9.62 6.03 -2.71
CA LEU A 117 9.21 5.69 -1.34
C LEU A 117 9.32 6.91 -0.42
N LYS A 118 10.47 7.62 -0.43
CA LYS A 118 10.66 8.83 0.40
C LYS A 118 9.60 9.89 0.14
N LYS A 119 9.34 10.21 -1.13
CA LYS A 119 8.31 11.18 -1.51
C LYS A 119 6.92 10.73 -1.06
N PHE A 120 6.63 9.44 -1.14
CA PHE A 120 5.37 8.90 -0.68
C PHE A 120 5.23 8.97 0.85
N CYS A 121 6.30 8.73 1.61
CA CYS A 121 6.33 8.95 3.06
C CYS A 121 6.02 10.41 3.39
N GLU A 122 6.73 11.35 2.77
CA GLU A 122 6.51 12.78 2.95
C GLU A 122 5.07 13.18 2.59
N PHE A 123 4.54 12.63 1.49
CA PHE A 123 3.16 12.84 1.06
C PHE A 123 2.16 12.33 2.09
N LEU A 124 2.38 11.15 2.67
CA LEU A 124 1.55 10.58 3.73
C LEU A 124 1.74 11.28 5.08
N GLY A 125 2.87 11.98 5.26
CA GLY A 125 3.32 12.51 6.54
C GLY A 125 4.00 11.45 7.41
N ALA A 126 4.34 10.29 6.85
CA ALA A 126 4.93 9.15 7.54
C ALA A 126 6.40 9.35 7.87
N GLU A 127 6.83 8.85 9.04
CA GLU A 127 8.25 8.81 9.40
C GLU A 127 9.00 7.85 8.47
N TRP A 128 10.14 8.31 7.96
CA TRP A 128 10.98 7.48 7.11
C TRP A 128 11.65 6.37 7.92
N GLN A 129 11.51 5.14 7.44
CA GLN A 129 12.23 3.97 7.93
C GLN A 129 13.05 3.36 6.80
N GLU A 130 14.08 2.60 7.14
CA GLU A 130 14.86 1.88 6.13
C GLU A 130 14.00 0.77 5.50
N PRO A 131 13.74 0.80 4.18
CA PRO A 131 12.88 -0.19 3.54
C PRO A 131 13.57 -1.54 3.41
N SER A 132 12.77 -2.61 3.42
CA SER A 132 13.21 -3.98 3.31
C SER A 132 12.23 -4.81 2.48
N TRP A 133 12.65 -6.03 2.13
CA TRP A 133 11.76 -7.01 1.50
C TRP A 133 10.83 -7.61 2.55
N ILE A 134 9.53 -7.44 2.34
CA ILE A 134 8.48 -7.96 3.22
C ILE A 134 7.81 -9.13 2.49
N LEU A 135 7.77 -10.28 3.15
CA LEU A 135 7.02 -11.47 2.71
C LEU A 135 5.89 -11.70 3.69
N THR A 136 4.66 -11.64 3.22
CA THR A 136 3.46 -11.77 4.04
C THR A 136 2.39 -12.62 3.38
N SER A 137 1.35 -12.99 4.14
CA SER A 137 0.16 -13.65 3.59
C SER A 137 -0.87 -12.60 3.19
N TRP A 138 -1.47 -12.75 2.01
CA TRP A 138 -2.61 -11.91 1.60
C TRP A 138 -3.81 -12.18 2.51
N MET A 139 -4.51 -11.11 2.90
CA MET A 139 -5.81 -11.19 3.53
C MET A 139 -6.82 -10.51 2.61
N GLY A 140 -7.80 -11.27 2.10
CA GLY A 140 -8.92 -10.74 1.34
C GLY A 140 -10.11 -11.68 1.41
#